data_AF-A0A0H2KTW6-F1
#
_entry.id   AF-A0A0H2KTW6-F1
#
_cell.length_a   1.000
_cell.length_b   1.000
_cell.length_c   1.000
_cell.angle_alpha   90.00
_cell.angle_beta   90.00
_cell.angle_gamma   90.00
#
_symmetry.space_group_name_H-M   'P 1'
#
loop_
_entity.id
_entity.type
_entity.pdbx_description
1 polymer ?
#
loop_
_entity_poly.entity_id
_entity_poly.type
_entity_poly.pdbx_seq_one_letter_code
_entity_poly.pdbx_strand_id
1 'polypeptide(L)'
;MRRRAVLSAAAGLALAAPLLVVGGSAGAAPTPAAPRATAAPAADDVVGPETRLYVDPFSTTLQAAATLTGQARADAQLLGSFPSASWFTGGTPDEVRDDVASVVQAAATDGAVPTVVVYNLPFRDCAQYSAGGAADTAAYTAWVDALAEGIGDDPAIVILEPDGLGIIPWYTDINGNAEWCRPAELDPETAAADRFVQLNHAVDTLTALPATSVYLDGTHSGWLGVGDITDRLIKAGVERADGVFVNASNYVETERLVKYGTWISDCVNLSVNSWWEPAWCASQYYPANPDDFSTWGLTDAAYAQAYADTGVVRDPAVQKHVVIDTSRNGQGPWTAPPGAFPDPEVWCNPPDRGLGERPTTDTGDPFVDAYLWIKVPGESDGKCYRGTGGPLDPARGIEDPAAGQWFVEQAAELLALAVPPRRAPDLRGRVHRPRDVAGQEGQRLHRPGRAPQHRHGAARRVGAALDPRRGPAAHRRVGRAGRARR
;
A
#
# COMPACT_ATOMS: atom_id res chain seq x y z
N MET A 1 15.15 45.99 -59.80
CA MET A 1 15.19 47.31 -60.48
C MET A 1 13.79 47.91 -60.50
N ARG A 2 13.65 49.25 -60.37
CA ARG A 2 12.48 50.10 -60.72
C ARG A 2 11.16 49.83 -59.93
N ARG A 3 10.74 50.71 -59.00
CA ARG A 3 9.93 51.97 -59.15
C ARG A 3 8.40 51.67 -59.17
N ARG A 4 7.59 52.19 -58.21
CA ARG A 4 6.87 53.50 -58.20
C ARG A 4 5.84 53.63 -59.36
N ALA A 5 4.61 54.15 -59.25
CA ALA A 5 3.82 54.82 -58.19
C ALA A 5 2.29 54.72 -58.54
N VAL A 6 1.30 54.73 -57.63
CA VAL A 6 0.51 55.84 -56.99
C VAL A 6 -0.35 56.72 -57.95
N LEU A 7 -1.55 57.12 -57.47
CA LEU A 7 -2.60 58.03 -58.02
C LEU A 7 -3.49 57.41 -59.13
N SER A 8 -4.81 57.61 -59.22
CA SER A 8 -5.75 58.70 -58.82
C SER A 8 -7.19 58.13 -58.56
N ALA A 9 -8.21 58.81 -58.01
CA ALA A 9 -8.34 60.06 -57.23
C ALA A 9 -9.78 60.21 -56.60
N ALA A 10 -9.93 61.15 -55.66
CA ALA A 10 -11.02 62.13 -55.38
C ALA A 10 -12.46 61.96 -55.96
N ALA A 11 -13.54 62.47 -55.34
CA ALA A 11 -13.78 63.08 -54.01
C ALA A 11 -15.32 63.20 -53.77
N GLY A 12 -15.75 63.41 -52.51
CA GLY A 12 -17.18 63.60 -52.18
C GLY A 12 -17.42 63.76 -50.68
N LEU A 13 -17.07 64.92 -50.11
CA LEU A 13 -17.21 65.21 -48.69
C LEU A 13 -18.59 65.78 -48.36
N ALA A 14 -19.31 65.18 -47.41
CA ALA A 14 -20.49 65.77 -46.78
C ALA A 14 -20.28 65.80 -45.26
N LEU A 15 -20.32 66.99 -44.67
CA LEU A 15 -20.19 67.17 -43.23
C LEU A 15 -21.50 66.79 -42.52
N ALA A 16 -21.39 65.93 -41.51
CA ALA A 16 -22.40 65.79 -40.45
C ALA A 16 -21.67 65.83 -39.09
N ALA A 17 -22.12 66.70 -38.18
CA ALA A 17 -21.53 66.83 -36.86
C ALA A 17 -21.99 65.67 -35.95
N PRO A 18 -21.09 65.03 -35.17
CA PRO A 18 -21.49 64.05 -34.18
C PRO A 18 -22.07 64.74 -32.94
N LEU A 19 -23.32 64.40 -32.57
CA LEU A 19 -23.79 64.61 -31.20
C LEU A 19 -23.01 63.68 -30.28
N LEU A 20 -22.49 64.20 -29.17
CA LEU A 20 -22.13 63.35 -28.03
C LEU A 20 -23.42 62.78 -27.42
N VAL A 21 -23.62 61.47 -27.56
CA VAL A 21 -24.59 60.72 -26.76
C VAL A 21 -23.84 60.04 -25.62
N VAL A 22 -23.88 60.66 -24.44
CA VAL A 22 -23.55 59.98 -23.18
C VAL A 22 -24.84 59.31 -22.70
N GLY A 23 -24.90 57.97 -22.72
CA GLY A 23 -26.16 57.27 -22.48
C GLY A 23 -26.06 55.76 -22.34
N GLY A 24 -25.55 55.30 -21.19
CA GLY A 24 -26.06 54.06 -20.56
C GLY A 24 -25.78 52.72 -21.24
N SER A 25 -24.51 52.38 -21.49
CA SER A 25 -24.13 50.96 -21.52
C SER A 25 -24.33 50.39 -20.12
N ALA A 26 -25.38 49.59 -19.91
CA ALA A 26 -25.55 48.83 -18.68
C ALA A 26 -24.35 47.89 -18.54
N GLY A 27 -23.44 48.19 -17.61
CA GLY A 27 -22.33 47.32 -17.31
C GLY A 27 -22.88 46.00 -16.78
N ALA A 28 -22.72 44.93 -17.55
CA ALA A 28 -22.87 43.59 -17.02
C ALA A 28 -21.82 43.44 -15.92
N ALA A 29 -22.28 43.47 -14.66
CA ALA A 29 -21.42 43.14 -13.54
C ALA A 29 -20.85 41.74 -13.80
N PRO A 30 -19.56 41.49 -13.55
CA PRO A 30 -19.04 40.13 -13.61
C PRO A 30 -19.87 39.31 -12.62
N THR A 31 -20.67 38.37 -13.13
CA THR A 31 -21.26 37.34 -12.29
C THR A 31 -20.12 36.69 -11.53
N PRO A 32 -20.14 36.65 -10.18
CA PRO A 32 -19.16 35.89 -9.44
C PRO A 32 -19.20 34.48 -10.01
N ALA A 33 -18.04 33.94 -10.41
CA ALA A 33 -17.97 32.55 -10.80
C ALA A 33 -18.58 31.75 -9.65
N ALA A 34 -19.60 30.93 -9.96
CA ALA A 34 -20.08 29.97 -8.99
C ALA A 34 -18.85 29.18 -8.50
N PRO A 35 -18.70 28.93 -7.19
CA PRO A 35 -17.65 28.03 -6.74
C PRO A 35 -17.80 26.76 -7.58
N ARG A 36 -16.70 26.31 -8.20
CA ARG A 36 -16.67 24.94 -8.74
C ARG A 36 -17.13 24.06 -7.59
N ALA A 37 -18.20 23.30 -7.80
CA ALA A 37 -18.53 22.25 -6.87
C ALA A 37 -17.28 21.38 -6.80
N THR A 38 -16.62 21.40 -5.64
CA THR A 38 -15.79 20.27 -5.25
C THR A 38 -16.67 19.05 -5.45
N ALA A 39 -16.21 18.11 -6.29
CA ALA A 39 -16.80 16.79 -6.24
C ALA A 39 -16.79 16.38 -4.76
N ALA A 40 -17.93 15.92 -4.25
CA ALA A 40 -17.87 15.25 -2.96
C ALA A 40 -16.88 14.09 -3.10
N PRO A 41 -16.08 13.77 -2.07
CA PRO A 41 -15.42 12.46 -2.05
C PRO A 41 -16.51 11.41 -2.31
N ALA A 42 -16.20 10.45 -3.18
CA ALA A 42 -17.16 9.41 -3.56
C ALA A 42 -17.71 8.77 -2.28
N ALA A 43 -19.04 8.63 -2.19
CA ALA A 43 -19.68 8.00 -1.03
C ALA A 43 -19.69 6.47 -1.19
N ASP A 44 -18.68 5.96 -1.90
CA ASP A 44 -18.61 4.66 -2.55
C ASP A 44 -17.45 3.87 -1.92
N ASP A 45 -17.44 3.78 -0.59
CA ASP A 45 -16.48 2.98 0.19
C ASP A 45 -16.63 1.49 -0.19
N VAL A 46 -15.91 1.06 -1.23
CA VAL A 46 -15.78 -0.35 -1.63
C VAL A 46 -15.17 -1.17 -0.47
N VAL A 47 -14.34 -0.53 0.35
CA VAL A 47 -13.57 -1.13 1.43
C VAL A 47 -14.17 -0.79 2.80
N GLY A 48 -15.29 -1.41 3.14
CA GLY A 48 -15.85 -1.38 4.50
C GLY A 48 -15.31 -2.51 5.39
N PRO A 49 -15.48 -2.44 6.72
CA PRO A 49 -15.00 -3.47 7.66
C PRO A 49 -15.58 -4.89 7.46
N GLU A 50 -16.71 -5.00 6.75
CA GLU A 50 -17.37 -6.26 6.40
C GLU A 50 -17.12 -6.67 4.92
N THR A 51 -16.30 -5.91 4.17
CA THR A 51 -15.96 -6.21 2.77
C THR A 51 -15.20 -7.52 2.68
N ARG A 52 -15.78 -8.49 1.95
CA ARG A 52 -15.15 -9.79 1.73
C ARG A 52 -14.19 -9.70 0.56
N LEU A 53 -12.89 -9.82 0.83
CA LEU A 53 -11.85 -9.89 -0.20
C LEU A 53 -11.94 -11.22 -0.98
N TYR A 54 -11.70 -11.16 -2.29
CA TYR A 54 -11.79 -12.29 -3.21
C TYR A 54 -10.59 -13.24 -3.07
N VAL A 55 -10.85 -14.55 -3.18
CA VAL A 55 -9.83 -15.60 -3.25
C VAL A 55 -9.90 -16.19 -4.66
N ASP A 56 -8.96 -15.84 -5.52
CA ASP A 56 -8.96 -16.28 -6.91
C ASP A 56 -8.62 -17.79 -7.03
N PRO A 57 -9.59 -18.65 -7.44
CA PRO A 57 -9.38 -20.08 -7.61
C PRO A 57 -8.50 -20.41 -8.82
N PHE A 58 -8.21 -19.44 -9.68
CA PHE A 58 -7.34 -19.56 -10.85
C PHE A 58 -5.97 -18.89 -10.66
N SER A 59 -5.68 -18.38 -9.46
CA SER A 59 -4.45 -17.66 -9.11
C SER A 59 -3.16 -18.42 -9.48
N THR A 60 -2.10 -17.67 -9.80
CA THR A 60 -0.74 -18.18 -10.06
C THR A 60 -0.25 -19.17 -8.99
N THR A 61 -0.58 -18.90 -7.72
CA THR A 61 -0.32 -19.79 -6.58
C THR A 61 -0.98 -21.16 -6.72
N LEU A 62 -2.26 -21.22 -7.12
CA LEU A 62 -2.98 -22.47 -7.33
C LEU A 62 -2.58 -23.17 -8.64
N GLN A 63 -2.19 -22.42 -9.67
CA GLN A 63 -1.56 -22.98 -10.87
C GLN A 63 -0.22 -23.66 -10.52
N ALA A 64 0.62 -23.03 -9.70
CA ALA A 64 1.85 -23.64 -9.19
C ALA A 64 1.55 -24.90 -8.36
N ALA A 65 0.56 -24.85 -7.46
CA ALA A 65 0.15 -26.00 -6.65
C ALA A 65 -0.21 -27.25 -7.48
N ALA A 66 -0.79 -27.07 -8.68
CA ALA A 66 -1.13 -28.17 -9.58
C ALA A 66 0.12 -28.94 -10.05
N THR A 67 1.25 -28.27 -10.27
CA THR A 67 2.52 -28.86 -10.74
C THR A 67 3.37 -29.44 -9.61
N LEU A 68 3.29 -28.88 -8.40
CA LEU A 68 4.03 -29.29 -7.21
C LEU A 68 3.56 -30.64 -6.65
N THR A 69 4.30 -31.23 -5.70
CA THR A 69 3.89 -32.43 -4.96
C THR A 69 4.26 -32.34 -3.46
N GLY A 70 3.76 -33.27 -2.64
CA GLY A 70 4.11 -33.33 -1.22
C GLY A 70 3.79 -32.06 -0.45
N GLN A 71 4.70 -31.67 0.46
CA GLN A 71 4.54 -30.47 1.29
C GLN A 71 4.47 -29.18 0.45
N ALA A 72 5.27 -29.06 -0.61
CA ALA A 72 5.26 -27.87 -1.47
C ALA A 72 3.89 -27.61 -2.12
N ARG A 73 3.17 -28.68 -2.51
CA ARG A 73 1.77 -28.56 -2.96
C ARG A 73 0.85 -28.10 -1.83
N ALA A 74 0.99 -28.66 -0.63
CA ALA A 74 0.15 -28.32 0.51
C ALA A 74 0.37 -26.86 0.96
N ASP A 75 1.60 -26.37 0.92
CA ASP A 75 1.98 -24.99 1.21
C ASP A 75 1.39 -24.02 0.17
N ALA A 76 1.53 -24.32 -1.13
CA ALA A 76 0.91 -23.53 -2.19
C ALA A 76 -0.64 -23.52 -2.09
N GLN A 77 -1.27 -24.67 -1.82
CA GLN A 77 -2.72 -24.76 -1.59
C GLN A 77 -3.20 -23.97 -0.37
N LEU A 78 -2.38 -23.88 0.68
CA LEU A 78 -2.69 -23.07 1.86
C LEU A 78 -2.55 -21.58 1.55
N LEU A 79 -1.50 -21.16 0.84
CA LEU A 79 -1.30 -19.77 0.43
C LEU A 79 -2.43 -19.28 -0.48
N GLY A 80 -2.78 -20.07 -1.51
CA GLY A 80 -3.90 -19.79 -2.41
C GLY A 80 -5.30 -19.96 -1.80
N SER A 81 -5.40 -20.13 -0.47
CA SER A 81 -6.67 -20.09 0.27
C SER A 81 -6.93 -18.76 0.97
N PHE A 82 -5.97 -17.83 0.91
CA PHE A 82 -6.11 -16.45 1.36
C PHE A 82 -6.29 -15.52 0.15
N PRO A 83 -6.96 -14.35 0.32
CA PRO A 83 -6.98 -13.32 -0.69
C PRO A 83 -5.57 -12.86 -1.06
N SER A 84 -5.32 -12.64 -2.34
CA SER A 84 -4.08 -12.04 -2.86
C SER A 84 -4.39 -11.28 -4.14
N ALA A 85 -3.65 -10.22 -4.43
CA ALA A 85 -3.94 -9.40 -5.60
C ALA A 85 -3.61 -10.09 -6.92
N SER A 86 -4.39 -9.80 -7.96
CA SER A 86 -4.15 -10.21 -9.35
C SER A 86 -3.36 -9.11 -10.07
N TRP A 87 -2.19 -9.45 -10.63
CA TRP A 87 -1.27 -8.48 -11.21
C TRP A 87 -1.39 -8.41 -12.74
N PHE A 88 -1.69 -7.22 -13.26
CA PHE A 88 -1.79 -6.95 -14.70
C PHE A 88 -0.57 -6.16 -15.15
N THR A 89 0.31 -6.83 -15.91
CA THR A 89 1.71 -6.42 -16.08
C THR A 89 2.12 -6.18 -17.54
N GLY A 90 1.15 -6.13 -18.45
CA GLY A 90 1.37 -6.04 -19.90
C GLY A 90 0.15 -6.52 -20.68
N GLY A 91 0.38 -7.01 -21.90
CA GLY A 91 -0.67 -7.40 -22.84
C GLY A 91 -1.13 -6.24 -23.73
N THR A 92 -1.89 -6.57 -24.78
CA THR A 92 -2.61 -5.60 -25.60
C THR A 92 -3.85 -5.07 -24.85
N PRO A 93 -4.46 -3.95 -25.28
CA PRO A 93 -5.70 -3.44 -24.69
C PRO A 93 -6.85 -4.47 -24.66
N ASP A 94 -7.03 -5.27 -25.72
CA ASP A 94 -8.05 -6.33 -25.73
C ASP A 94 -7.74 -7.45 -24.73
N GLU A 95 -6.49 -7.88 -24.62
CA GLU A 95 -6.07 -8.92 -23.66
C GLU A 95 -6.25 -8.46 -22.21
N VAL A 96 -5.81 -7.24 -21.85
CA VAL A 96 -5.95 -6.76 -20.47
C VAL A 96 -7.42 -6.56 -20.08
N ARG A 97 -8.26 -6.04 -20.99
CA ARG A 97 -9.70 -5.90 -20.72
C ARG A 97 -10.32 -7.24 -20.39
N ASP A 98 -10.06 -8.24 -21.22
CA ASP A 98 -10.68 -9.57 -21.10
C ASP A 98 -10.13 -10.32 -19.86
N ASP A 99 -8.84 -10.20 -19.55
CA ASP A 99 -8.22 -10.80 -18.35
C ASP A 99 -8.74 -10.13 -17.05
N VAL A 100 -8.88 -8.80 -17.02
CA VAL A 100 -9.41 -8.07 -15.86
C VAL A 100 -10.89 -8.39 -15.65
N ALA A 101 -11.69 -8.36 -16.72
CA ALA A 101 -13.10 -8.74 -16.68
C ALA A 101 -13.31 -10.15 -16.13
N SER A 102 -12.45 -11.11 -16.51
CA SER A 102 -12.48 -12.48 -15.99
C SER A 102 -12.34 -12.54 -14.46
N VAL A 103 -11.39 -11.78 -13.89
CA VAL A 103 -11.17 -11.73 -12.44
C VAL A 103 -12.31 -10.99 -11.72
N VAL A 104 -12.69 -9.81 -12.22
CA VAL A 104 -13.67 -8.93 -11.56
C VAL A 104 -15.08 -9.55 -11.57
N GLN A 105 -15.53 -10.09 -12.70
CA GLN A 105 -16.85 -10.74 -12.80
C GLN A 105 -16.93 -12.04 -11.97
N ALA A 106 -15.82 -12.77 -11.83
CA ALA A 106 -15.76 -13.94 -10.96
C ALA A 106 -15.85 -13.54 -9.47
N ALA A 107 -15.18 -12.46 -9.06
CA ALA A 107 -15.29 -11.90 -7.71
C ALA A 107 -16.71 -11.39 -7.41
N ALA A 108 -17.31 -10.64 -8.33
CA ALA A 108 -18.70 -10.18 -8.22
C ALA A 108 -19.70 -11.34 -8.12
N THR A 109 -19.49 -12.42 -8.90
CA THR A 109 -20.30 -13.65 -8.84
C THR A 109 -20.19 -14.37 -7.49
N ASP A 110 -19.02 -14.36 -6.86
CA ASP A 110 -18.81 -14.90 -5.52
C ASP A 110 -19.42 -13.97 -4.44
N GLY A 111 -19.56 -12.67 -4.73
CA GLY A 111 -19.93 -11.65 -3.75
C GLY A 111 -18.73 -11.25 -2.90
N ALA A 112 -17.62 -10.94 -3.58
CA ALA A 112 -16.36 -10.48 -3.01
C ALA A 112 -15.75 -9.37 -3.87
N VAL A 113 -14.79 -8.65 -3.30
CA VAL A 113 -14.04 -7.59 -3.99
C VAL A 113 -12.61 -8.10 -4.31
N PRO A 114 -12.16 -8.05 -5.57
CA PRO A 114 -10.79 -8.38 -5.95
C PRO A 114 -9.85 -7.21 -5.67
N THR A 115 -8.58 -7.53 -5.40
CA THR A 115 -7.49 -6.56 -5.45
C THR A 115 -6.79 -6.70 -6.80
N VAL A 116 -6.79 -5.63 -7.59
CA VAL A 116 -6.24 -5.53 -8.94
C VAL A 116 -4.97 -4.68 -8.88
N VAL A 117 -3.82 -5.21 -9.28
CA VAL A 117 -2.58 -4.42 -9.40
C VAL A 117 -2.39 -3.99 -10.84
N VAL A 118 -2.40 -2.68 -11.06
CA VAL A 118 -2.11 -2.02 -12.33
C VAL A 118 -0.61 -1.78 -12.34
N TYR A 119 0.17 -2.45 -13.20
CA TYR A 119 1.63 -2.40 -13.16
C TYR A 119 2.28 -2.48 -14.55
N ASN A 120 2.08 -1.46 -15.38
CA ASN A 120 2.51 -1.42 -16.78
C ASN A 120 3.08 -0.06 -17.23
N LEU A 121 3.50 0.84 -16.32
CA LEU A 121 4.14 2.11 -16.69
C LEU A 121 5.33 1.93 -17.65
N PRO A 122 5.54 2.83 -18.63
CA PRO A 122 6.75 2.84 -19.44
C PRO A 122 8.02 2.96 -18.59
N PHE A 123 9.03 2.15 -18.94
CA PHE A 123 10.27 1.96 -18.17
C PHE A 123 9.98 1.61 -16.69
N ARG A 124 9.07 0.64 -16.51
CA ARG A 124 8.67 0.08 -15.21
C ARG A 124 9.88 -0.37 -14.40
N ASP A 125 9.83 -0.19 -13.07
CA ASP A 125 10.89 -0.59 -12.14
C ASP A 125 12.27 0.07 -12.44
N CYS A 126 12.27 1.08 -13.33
CA CYS A 126 13.44 1.56 -14.06
C CYS A 126 14.41 0.43 -14.49
N ALA A 127 13.80 -0.68 -14.91
CA ALA A 127 14.42 -1.93 -15.35
C ALA A 127 15.33 -2.67 -14.34
N GLN A 128 14.93 -2.78 -13.05
CA GLN A 128 15.43 -3.84 -12.16
C GLN A 128 14.78 -5.21 -12.48
N TYR A 129 14.54 -6.09 -11.50
CA TYR A 129 14.09 -7.48 -11.77
C TYR A 129 12.68 -7.58 -12.38
N SER A 130 11.85 -6.55 -12.27
CA SER A 130 10.49 -6.46 -12.83
C SER A 130 10.42 -5.59 -14.10
N ALA A 131 11.55 -5.39 -14.79
CA ALA A 131 11.66 -4.63 -16.04
C ALA A 131 10.54 -4.96 -17.06
N GLY A 132 10.02 -3.92 -17.71
CA GLY A 132 8.95 -4.03 -18.70
C GLY A 132 8.15 -2.74 -18.80
N GLY A 133 6.84 -2.89 -19.01
CA GLY A 133 5.91 -1.76 -19.17
C GLY A 133 5.47 -1.52 -20.62
N ALA A 134 4.52 -0.62 -20.77
CA ALA A 134 4.07 -0.10 -22.06
C ALA A 134 5.19 0.65 -22.81
N ALA A 135 5.07 0.73 -24.13
CA ALA A 135 6.12 1.32 -24.97
C ALA A 135 6.32 2.84 -24.75
N ASP A 136 5.22 3.55 -24.51
CA ASP A 136 5.17 5.00 -24.31
C ASP A 136 3.88 5.41 -23.58
N THR A 137 3.70 6.71 -23.33
CA THR A 137 2.51 7.26 -22.69
C THR A 137 1.20 6.89 -23.40
N ALA A 138 1.15 6.88 -24.74
CA ALA A 138 -0.08 6.60 -25.48
C ALA A 138 -0.46 5.11 -25.42
N ALA A 139 0.53 4.23 -25.47
CA ALA A 139 0.34 2.79 -25.25
C ALA A 139 -0.13 2.51 -23.80
N TYR A 140 0.41 3.23 -22.82
CA TYR A 140 0.00 3.12 -21.42
C TYR A 140 -1.44 3.58 -21.20
N THR A 141 -1.81 4.78 -21.65
CA THR A 141 -3.17 5.31 -21.46
C THR A 141 -4.22 4.42 -22.13
N ALA A 142 -3.96 3.93 -23.35
CA ALA A 142 -4.87 3.02 -24.05
C ALA A 142 -5.01 1.65 -23.35
N TRP A 143 -3.96 1.17 -22.70
CA TRP A 143 -3.99 -0.06 -21.90
C TRP A 143 -4.77 0.14 -20.59
N VAL A 144 -4.62 1.29 -19.93
CA VAL A 144 -5.39 1.67 -18.73
C VAL A 144 -6.87 1.86 -19.04
N ASP A 145 -7.22 2.51 -20.16
CA ASP A 145 -8.61 2.68 -20.59
C ASP A 145 -9.30 1.32 -20.78
N ALA A 146 -8.60 0.37 -21.41
CA ALA A 146 -9.13 -0.98 -21.59
C ALA A 146 -9.15 -1.82 -20.30
N LEU A 147 -8.20 -1.62 -19.38
CA LEU A 147 -8.27 -2.20 -18.03
C LEU A 147 -9.51 -1.70 -17.27
N ALA A 148 -9.82 -0.40 -17.38
CA ALA A 148 -11.02 0.19 -16.78
C ALA A 148 -12.31 -0.30 -17.44
N GLU A 149 -12.34 -0.49 -18.76
CA GLU A 149 -13.44 -1.22 -19.45
C GLU A 149 -13.61 -2.65 -18.92
N GLY A 150 -12.52 -3.31 -18.50
CA GLY A 150 -12.53 -4.65 -17.92
C GLY A 150 -13.11 -4.69 -16.50
N ILE A 151 -12.89 -3.64 -15.69
CA ILE A 151 -13.53 -3.50 -14.37
C ILE A 151 -15.03 -3.16 -14.53
N GLY A 152 -15.34 -2.16 -15.36
CA GLY A 152 -16.71 -1.73 -15.62
C GLY A 152 -17.42 -1.21 -14.37
N ASP A 153 -18.64 -1.71 -14.13
CA ASP A 153 -19.50 -1.31 -13.00
C ASP A 153 -19.31 -2.20 -11.75
N ASP A 154 -18.50 -3.27 -11.83
CA ASP A 154 -18.33 -4.24 -10.75
C ASP A 154 -17.30 -3.76 -9.70
N PRO A 155 -17.43 -4.15 -8.40
CA PRO A 155 -16.53 -3.67 -7.35
C PRO A 155 -15.07 -4.09 -7.50
N ALA A 156 -14.12 -3.17 -7.31
CA ALA A 156 -12.69 -3.46 -7.32
C ALA A 156 -11.85 -2.57 -6.36
N ILE A 157 -10.77 -3.14 -5.81
CA ILE A 157 -9.69 -2.39 -5.15
C ILE A 157 -8.51 -2.32 -6.12
N VAL A 158 -8.13 -1.12 -6.54
CA VAL A 158 -7.02 -0.86 -7.46
C VAL A 158 -5.78 -0.43 -6.69
N ILE A 159 -4.69 -1.16 -6.90
CA ILE A 159 -3.33 -0.81 -6.49
C ILE A 159 -2.63 -0.24 -7.73
N LEU A 160 -2.46 1.08 -7.77
CA LEU A 160 -1.98 1.80 -8.95
C LEU A 160 -0.46 1.96 -8.95
N GLU A 161 0.19 1.15 -9.79
CA GLU A 161 1.61 1.22 -10.18
C GLU A 161 2.60 1.22 -9.00
N PRO A 162 2.85 0.06 -8.37
CA PRO A 162 3.99 -0.14 -7.48
C PRO A 162 5.29 0.39 -8.08
N ASP A 163 6.12 1.05 -7.27
CA ASP A 163 7.33 1.77 -7.69
C ASP A 163 7.12 2.90 -8.72
N GLY A 164 5.87 3.19 -9.10
CA GLY A 164 5.50 4.23 -10.06
C GLY A 164 5.79 5.64 -9.55
N LEU A 165 5.73 5.86 -8.24
CA LEU A 165 6.13 7.10 -7.57
C LEU A 165 7.45 6.94 -6.79
N GLY A 166 7.77 5.73 -6.32
CA GLY A 166 9.09 5.41 -5.76
C GLY A 166 10.26 5.59 -6.73
N ILE A 167 10.07 5.24 -8.02
CA ILE A 167 11.11 5.27 -9.06
C ILE A 167 10.62 6.05 -10.29
N ILE A 168 10.78 7.38 -10.26
CA ILE A 168 10.42 8.26 -11.37
C ILE A 168 11.66 8.53 -12.27
N PRO A 169 11.60 8.30 -13.59
CA PRO A 169 12.71 8.56 -14.48
C PRO A 169 13.15 10.03 -14.50
N TRP A 170 14.46 10.25 -14.39
CA TRP A 170 15.11 11.56 -14.35
C TRP A 170 14.59 12.52 -13.26
N TYR A 171 13.96 11.98 -12.20
CA TYR A 171 13.38 12.79 -11.14
C TYR A 171 14.41 13.54 -10.30
N THR A 172 13.94 14.64 -9.71
CA THR A 172 14.64 15.41 -8.68
C THR A 172 13.70 15.53 -7.50
N ASP A 173 14.15 15.07 -6.33
CA ASP A 173 13.37 15.06 -5.09
C ASP A 173 13.00 16.49 -4.64
N ILE A 174 12.09 16.59 -3.67
CA ILE A 174 11.66 17.88 -3.10
C ILE A 174 12.81 18.72 -2.49
N ASN A 175 13.96 18.10 -2.22
CA ASN A 175 15.15 18.75 -1.65
C ASN A 175 16.17 19.19 -2.74
N GLY A 176 15.91 18.91 -4.02
CA GLY A 176 16.81 19.23 -5.13
C GLY A 176 17.86 18.16 -5.46
N ASN A 177 17.75 16.95 -4.90
CA ASN A 177 18.62 15.81 -5.21
C ASN A 177 18.08 15.04 -6.43
N ALA A 178 18.89 14.91 -7.47
CA ALA A 178 18.50 14.14 -8.66
C ALA A 178 18.70 12.63 -8.45
N GLU A 179 17.69 11.82 -8.72
CA GLU A 179 17.62 10.38 -8.38
C GLU A 179 18.50 9.51 -9.29
N TRP A 180 18.55 8.20 -9.01
CA TRP A 180 19.41 7.23 -9.72
C TRP A 180 18.84 6.77 -11.06
N CYS A 181 17.51 6.69 -11.19
CA CYS A 181 16.83 6.21 -12.40
C CYS A 181 17.00 7.21 -13.55
N ARG A 182 17.92 6.93 -14.46
CA ARG A 182 18.27 7.80 -15.60
C ARG A 182 18.54 6.98 -16.87
N PRO A 183 17.51 6.31 -17.42
CA PRO A 183 17.66 5.58 -18.68
C PRO A 183 18.03 6.57 -19.79
N ALA A 184 19.00 6.18 -20.64
CA ALA A 184 19.50 7.03 -21.72
C ALA A 184 18.53 7.08 -22.92
N GLU A 185 17.55 6.18 -22.92
CA GLU A 185 16.48 6.03 -23.90
C GLU A 185 15.35 7.04 -23.70
N LEU A 186 15.23 7.66 -22.51
CA LEU A 186 14.23 8.67 -22.19
C LEU A 186 14.81 10.09 -22.21
N ASP A 187 13.98 11.06 -22.60
CA ASP A 187 14.35 12.47 -22.60
C ASP A 187 14.41 13.00 -21.16
N PRO A 188 15.57 13.49 -20.67
CA PRO A 188 15.71 14.03 -19.33
C PRO A 188 14.88 15.29 -19.08
N GLU A 189 14.42 16.00 -20.12
CA GLU A 189 13.58 17.19 -19.98
C GLU A 189 12.09 16.85 -19.80
N THR A 190 11.61 15.69 -20.25
CA THR A 190 10.18 15.32 -20.21
C THR A 190 9.85 14.12 -19.32
N ALA A 191 10.74 13.15 -19.15
CA ALA A 191 10.40 11.83 -18.60
C ALA A 191 9.73 11.86 -17.21
N ALA A 192 10.15 12.77 -16.34
CA ALA A 192 9.52 12.98 -15.03
C ALA A 192 8.10 13.54 -15.16
N ALA A 193 7.86 14.48 -16.09
CA ALA A 193 6.53 15.01 -16.36
C ALA A 193 5.62 13.98 -17.04
N ASP A 194 6.17 13.19 -17.98
CA ASP A 194 5.45 12.10 -18.65
C ASP A 194 4.95 11.05 -17.65
N ARG A 195 5.73 10.72 -16.62
CA ARG A 195 5.29 9.84 -15.52
C ARG A 195 4.07 10.39 -14.78
N PHE A 196 4.02 11.70 -14.49
CA PHE A 196 2.83 12.30 -13.88
C PHE A 196 1.64 12.38 -14.85
N VAL A 197 1.86 12.58 -16.15
CA VAL A 197 0.78 12.51 -17.16
C VAL A 197 0.16 11.11 -17.19
N GLN A 198 1.01 10.07 -17.20
CA GLN A 198 0.58 8.66 -17.15
C GLN A 198 -0.25 8.37 -15.88
N LEU A 199 0.27 8.73 -14.71
CA LEU A 199 -0.43 8.47 -13.44
C LEU A 199 -1.71 9.28 -13.29
N ASN A 200 -1.75 10.56 -13.67
CA ASN A 200 -2.98 11.35 -13.62
C ASN A 200 -4.06 10.78 -14.55
N HIS A 201 -3.70 10.31 -15.75
CA HIS A 201 -4.65 9.64 -16.64
C HIS A 201 -5.24 8.39 -15.97
N ALA A 202 -4.40 7.58 -15.32
CA ALA A 202 -4.86 6.38 -14.64
C ALA A 202 -5.75 6.68 -13.43
N VAL A 203 -5.43 7.70 -12.64
CA VAL A 203 -6.33 8.21 -11.60
C VAL A 203 -7.66 8.64 -12.23
N ASP A 204 -7.64 9.54 -13.21
CA ASP A 204 -8.84 10.11 -13.84
C ASP A 204 -9.77 9.04 -14.44
N THR A 205 -9.20 8.04 -15.12
CA THR A 205 -9.95 6.94 -15.73
C THR A 205 -10.50 5.97 -14.66
N LEU A 206 -9.71 5.59 -13.66
CA LEU A 206 -10.11 4.54 -12.70
C LEU A 206 -11.03 5.06 -11.60
N THR A 207 -10.86 6.32 -11.15
CA THR A 207 -11.77 6.96 -10.17
C THR A 207 -13.09 7.43 -10.78
N ALA A 208 -13.25 7.32 -12.11
CA ALA A 208 -14.52 7.58 -12.79
C ALA A 208 -15.45 6.35 -12.81
N LEU A 209 -14.96 5.17 -12.42
CA LEU A 209 -15.75 3.95 -12.29
C LEU A 209 -16.63 4.00 -11.03
N PRO A 210 -17.86 3.46 -11.06
CA PRO A 210 -18.86 3.68 -10.00
C PRO A 210 -18.64 2.85 -8.73
N ALA A 211 -17.69 1.91 -8.73
CA ALA A 211 -17.45 0.98 -7.62
C ALA A 211 -15.96 0.60 -7.50
N THR A 212 -15.05 1.54 -7.74
CA THR A 212 -13.59 1.28 -7.71
C THR A 212 -12.88 2.19 -6.72
N SER A 213 -12.25 1.59 -5.71
CA SER A 213 -11.34 2.31 -4.81
C SER A 213 -9.91 2.26 -5.34
N VAL A 214 -9.28 3.41 -5.53
CA VAL A 214 -7.95 3.57 -6.13
C VAL A 214 -6.94 4.03 -5.07
N TYR A 215 -5.83 3.29 -4.96
CA TYR A 215 -4.73 3.60 -4.06
C TYR A 215 -3.43 3.78 -4.87
N LEU A 216 -2.73 4.90 -4.66
CA LEU A 216 -1.46 5.22 -5.34
C LEU A 216 -0.25 4.71 -4.53
N ASP A 217 0.88 4.50 -5.21
CA ASP A 217 2.16 4.12 -4.58
C ASP A 217 2.61 5.15 -3.54
N GLY A 218 2.53 4.79 -2.26
CA GLY A 218 3.07 5.52 -1.11
C GLY A 218 4.45 5.02 -0.67
N THR A 219 5.08 4.09 -1.40
CA THR A 219 6.35 3.43 -1.05
C THR A 219 6.32 2.72 0.32
N HIS A 220 7.34 2.89 1.17
CA HIS A 220 7.35 2.40 2.54
C HIS A 220 8.25 3.28 3.42
N SER A 221 8.07 3.21 4.73
CA SER A 221 8.81 4.06 5.69
C SER A 221 10.34 3.83 5.73
N GLY A 222 10.85 2.85 4.99
CA GLY A 222 12.29 2.60 4.83
C GLY A 222 12.90 3.30 3.62
N TRP A 223 12.10 3.99 2.79
CA TRP A 223 12.51 4.50 1.48
C TRP A 223 12.33 6.03 1.37
N LEU A 224 11.13 6.53 1.05
CA LEU A 224 10.90 7.97 0.88
C LEU A 224 10.38 8.64 2.15
N GLY A 225 10.84 9.85 2.42
CA GLY A 225 10.32 10.67 3.52
C GLY A 225 8.91 11.18 3.20
N VAL A 226 8.05 11.29 4.21
CA VAL A 226 6.63 11.66 4.06
C VAL A 226 6.39 12.88 3.17
N GLY A 227 7.18 13.95 3.32
CA GLY A 227 7.05 15.16 2.52
C GLY A 227 7.37 14.99 1.03
N ASP A 228 8.34 14.15 0.69
CA ASP A 228 8.74 13.90 -0.70
C ASP A 228 7.71 13.02 -1.43
N ILE A 229 7.26 11.94 -0.80
CA ILE A 229 6.19 11.10 -1.38
C ILE A 229 4.86 11.87 -1.48
N THR A 230 4.56 12.76 -0.54
CA THR A 230 3.35 13.61 -0.62
C THR A 230 3.37 14.57 -1.80
N ASP A 231 4.51 15.20 -2.08
CA ASP A 231 4.67 16.05 -3.29
C ASP A 231 4.48 15.23 -4.58
N ARG A 232 5.06 14.03 -4.66
CA ARG A 232 4.87 13.09 -5.78
C ARG A 232 3.40 12.67 -5.94
N LEU A 233 2.71 12.36 -4.84
CA LEU A 233 1.30 11.95 -4.81
C LEU A 233 0.35 13.07 -5.26
N ILE A 234 0.56 14.31 -4.80
CA ILE A 234 -0.22 15.48 -5.23
C ILE A 234 0.01 15.75 -6.74
N LYS A 235 1.27 15.66 -7.21
CA LYS A 235 1.58 15.76 -8.65
C LYS A 235 0.92 14.66 -9.49
N ALA A 236 0.68 13.48 -8.91
CA ALA A 236 -0.01 12.35 -9.54
C ALA A 236 -1.55 12.39 -9.40
N GLY A 237 -2.09 13.32 -8.61
CA GLY A 237 -3.53 13.53 -8.48
C GLY A 237 -4.23 12.74 -7.37
N VAL A 238 -3.52 12.34 -6.31
CA VAL A 238 -4.07 11.60 -5.15
C VAL A 238 -5.33 12.22 -4.56
N GLU A 239 -5.55 13.54 -4.73
CA GLU A 239 -6.75 14.25 -4.29
C GLU A 239 -8.05 13.66 -4.86
N ARG A 240 -7.98 12.97 -6.01
CA ARG A 240 -9.13 12.34 -6.69
C ARG A 240 -9.30 10.85 -6.37
N ALA A 241 -8.25 10.21 -5.85
CA ALA A 241 -8.24 8.80 -5.44
C ALA A 241 -8.63 8.62 -3.96
N ASP A 242 -8.92 7.40 -3.53
CA ASP A 242 -9.28 7.05 -2.15
C ASP A 242 -8.08 7.24 -1.21
N GLY A 243 -6.89 6.87 -1.67
CA GLY A 243 -5.65 7.22 -0.99
C GLY A 243 -4.40 6.54 -1.52
N VAL A 244 -3.67 5.87 -0.63
CA VAL A 244 -2.34 5.32 -0.91
C VAL A 244 -2.22 3.86 -0.47
N PHE A 245 -1.37 3.09 -1.15
CA PHE A 245 -0.87 1.82 -0.61
C PHE A 245 0.56 1.98 -0.15
N VAL A 246 0.97 1.17 0.83
CA VAL A 246 2.36 1.12 1.30
C VAL A 246 2.86 -0.32 1.41
N ASN A 247 4.19 -0.47 1.32
CA ASN A 247 4.94 -1.71 1.51
C ASN A 247 4.73 -2.81 0.44
N ALA A 248 4.17 -2.48 -0.73
CA ALA A 248 4.01 -3.43 -1.83
C ALA A 248 5.33 -4.19 -2.10
N SER A 249 5.27 -5.52 -2.09
CA SER A 249 6.44 -6.41 -2.26
C SER A 249 7.55 -6.27 -1.21
N ASN A 250 7.35 -5.54 -0.12
CA ASN A 250 8.38 -5.23 0.87
C ASN A 250 8.04 -5.79 2.28
N TYR A 251 8.90 -5.51 3.26
CA TYR A 251 8.99 -6.29 4.49
C TYR A 251 8.85 -5.46 5.78
N VAL A 252 8.55 -4.16 5.70
CA VAL A 252 8.47 -3.26 6.87
C VAL A 252 7.33 -3.64 7.82
N GLU A 253 7.57 -3.59 9.13
CA GLU A 253 6.59 -3.96 10.14
C GLU A 253 5.30 -3.11 10.04
N THR A 254 4.13 -3.76 10.15
CA THR A 254 2.81 -3.10 10.04
C THR A 254 2.66 -1.89 10.97
N GLU A 255 3.20 -1.94 12.20
CA GLU A 255 3.11 -0.82 13.17
C GLU A 255 3.82 0.46 12.67
N ARG A 256 4.89 0.33 11.89
CA ARG A 256 5.56 1.47 11.24
C ARG A 256 4.76 1.97 10.05
N LEU A 257 4.14 1.07 9.30
CA LEU A 257 3.39 1.41 8.08
C LEU A 257 2.07 2.12 8.39
N VAL A 258 1.37 1.73 9.46
CA VAL A 258 0.19 2.46 9.98
C VAL A 258 0.58 3.91 10.29
N LYS A 259 1.69 4.12 11.00
CA LYS A 259 2.21 5.47 11.31
C LYS A 259 2.54 6.25 10.05
N TYR A 260 3.36 5.67 9.18
CA TYR A 260 3.86 6.31 7.96
C TYR A 260 2.72 6.68 6.99
N GLY A 261 1.78 5.77 6.74
CA GLY A 261 0.61 6.05 5.90
C GLY A 261 -0.30 7.12 6.51
N THR A 262 -0.53 7.08 7.83
CA THR A 262 -1.29 8.13 8.54
C THR A 262 -0.63 9.50 8.36
N TRP A 263 0.70 9.58 8.42
CA TRP A 263 1.45 10.82 8.21
C TRP A 263 1.38 11.31 6.76
N ILE A 264 1.37 10.40 5.76
CA ILE A 264 1.10 10.77 4.36
C ILE A 264 -0.30 11.37 4.23
N SER A 265 -1.33 10.70 4.77
CA SER A 265 -2.71 11.21 4.80
C SER A 265 -2.80 12.62 5.40
N ASP A 266 -2.13 12.83 6.54
CA ASP A 266 -2.11 14.12 7.22
C ASP A 266 -1.34 15.19 6.42
N CYS A 267 -0.22 14.84 5.81
CA CYS A 267 0.57 15.75 4.98
C CYS A 267 -0.20 16.18 3.72
N VAL A 268 -0.88 15.23 3.05
CA VAL A 268 -1.77 15.52 1.89
C VAL A 268 -2.89 16.45 2.32
N ASN A 269 -3.60 16.15 3.42
CA ASN A 269 -4.70 16.98 3.90
C ASN A 269 -4.25 18.41 4.22
N LEU A 270 -3.15 18.56 4.98
CA LEU A 270 -2.58 19.87 5.31
C LEU A 270 -2.17 20.64 4.06
N SER A 271 -1.51 20.00 3.08
CA SER A 271 -0.98 20.69 1.90
C SER A 271 -2.04 21.04 0.86
N VAL A 272 -3.12 20.27 0.77
CA VAL A 272 -4.25 20.55 -0.14
C VAL A 272 -5.21 21.59 0.45
N ASN A 273 -5.43 21.56 1.78
CA ASN A 273 -6.44 22.39 2.44
C ASN A 273 -5.88 23.60 3.21
N SER A 274 -4.58 23.93 3.09
CA SER A 274 -3.99 25.11 3.73
C SER A 274 -2.81 25.70 2.95
N TRP A 275 -2.00 26.52 3.63
CA TRP A 275 -0.75 27.11 3.15
C TRP A 275 0.47 26.20 3.42
N TRP A 276 0.27 25.00 3.97
CA TRP A 276 1.34 24.07 4.34
C TRP A 276 2.02 23.46 3.11
N GLU A 277 3.35 23.45 3.06
CA GLU A 277 4.10 22.83 1.97
C GLU A 277 4.53 21.40 2.35
N PRO A 278 4.52 20.42 1.41
CA PRO A 278 4.97 19.05 1.68
C PRO A 278 6.40 18.98 2.25
N ALA A 279 7.27 19.93 1.89
CA ALA A 279 8.64 20.04 2.40
C ALA A 279 8.72 20.28 3.93
N TRP A 280 7.64 20.70 4.58
CA TRP A 280 7.59 20.92 6.04
C TRP A 280 6.99 19.74 6.80
N CYS A 281 6.48 18.73 6.10
CA CYS A 281 5.84 17.57 6.70
C CYS A 281 6.81 16.75 7.56
N ALA A 282 6.40 16.52 8.80
CA ALA A 282 7.12 15.66 9.73
C ALA A 282 7.14 14.21 9.21
N SER A 283 8.20 13.49 9.51
CA SER A 283 8.61 12.29 8.79
C SER A 283 9.16 11.23 9.75
N GLN A 284 9.36 10.00 9.27
CA GLN A 284 10.11 8.97 9.98
C GLN A 284 11.57 9.36 10.24
N TYR A 285 12.10 10.32 9.47
CA TYR A 285 13.49 10.80 9.54
C TYR A 285 13.70 12.02 10.44
N TYR A 286 12.63 12.80 10.70
CA TYR A 286 12.62 13.93 11.63
C TYR A 286 11.17 14.38 11.90
N PRO A 287 10.76 14.67 13.15
CA PRO A 287 11.55 14.63 14.39
C PRO A 287 11.76 13.22 14.97
N ALA A 288 11.15 12.19 14.38
CA ALA A 288 11.46 10.79 14.70
C ALA A 288 12.87 10.38 14.28
N ASN A 289 13.33 9.24 14.81
CA ASN A 289 14.51 8.51 14.36
C ASN A 289 14.03 7.20 13.69
N PRO A 290 14.42 6.89 12.44
CA PRO A 290 13.99 5.67 11.75
C PRO A 290 14.40 4.39 12.50
N ASP A 291 15.57 4.41 13.14
CA ASP A 291 16.15 3.26 13.86
C ASP A 291 15.52 3.03 15.26
N ASP A 292 14.78 4.01 15.79
CA ASP A 292 14.16 3.95 17.13
C ASP A 292 12.67 4.29 17.05
N PHE A 293 11.85 3.24 16.90
CA PHE A 293 10.39 3.35 16.83
C PHE A 293 9.76 4.03 18.06
N SER A 294 10.42 4.01 19.23
CA SER A 294 9.90 4.69 20.42
C SER A 294 9.85 6.23 20.27
N THR A 295 10.62 6.78 19.32
CA THR A 295 10.62 8.22 19.01
C THR A 295 9.51 8.64 18.03
N TRP A 296 8.79 7.71 17.42
CA TRP A 296 7.85 8.03 16.32
C TRP A 296 6.63 8.84 16.79
N GLY A 297 6.30 8.79 18.09
CA GLY A 297 5.32 9.69 18.71
C GLY A 297 5.69 11.18 18.66
N LEU A 298 6.95 11.53 18.36
CA LEU A 298 7.36 12.91 18.10
C LEU A 298 6.77 13.43 16.77
N THR A 299 6.66 12.57 15.76
CA THR A 299 6.08 12.92 14.46
C THR A 299 4.56 13.04 14.57
N ASP A 300 3.88 12.17 15.35
CA ASP A 300 2.46 12.34 15.69
C ASP A 300 2.21 13.72 16.36
N ALA A 301 3.05 14.10 17.32
CA ALA A 301 2.94 15.38 18.00
C ALA A 301 3.20 16.58 17.07
N ALA A 302 4.08 16.42 16.08
CA ALA A 302 4.34 17.45 15.07
C ALA A 302 3.13 17.66 14.14
N TYR A 303 2.45 16.59 13.69
CA TYR A 303 1.20 16.72 12.94
C TYR A 303 0.08 17.35 13.77
N ALA A 304 -0.06 16.97 15.04
CA ALA A 304 -1.03 17.60 15.94
C ALA A 304 -0.80 19.13 16.09
N GLN A 305 0.46 19.56 16.10
CA GLN A 305 0.82 20.99 16.09
C GLN A 305 0.52 21.64 14.73
N ALA A 306 0.86 20.99 13.61
CA ALA A 306 0.60 21.52 12.26
C ALA A 306 -0.90 21.76 11.99
N TYR A 307 -1.78 20.85 12.45
CA TYR A 307 -3.23 21.07 12.41
C TYR A 307 -3.68 22.25 13.29
N ALA A 308 -3.09 22.41 14.48
CA ALA A 308 -3.39 23.54 15.36
C ALA A 308 -2.93 24.89 14.77
N ASP A 309 -1.80 24.92 14.08
CA ASP A 309 -1.22 26.12 13.46
C ASP A 309 -1.93 26.53 12.16
N THR A 310 -2.36 25.55 11.35
CA THR A 310 -3.09 25.79 10.09
C THR A 310 -4.59 26.03 10.31
N GLY A 311 -5.18 25.46 11.37
CA GLY A 311 -6.61 25.48 11.62
C GLY A 311 -7.42 24.50 10.75
N VAL A 312 -6.76 23.61 9.99
CA VAL A 312 -7.41 22.53 9.25
C VAL A 312 -8.00 21.52 10.22
N VAL A 313 -9.15 20.93 9.88
CA VAL A 313 -9.72 19.83 10.66
C VAL A 313 -9.07 18.51 10.22
N ARG A 314 -8.51 17.79 11.19
CA ARG A 314 -8.11 16.39 11.03
C ARG A 314 -9.33 15.50 11.24
N ASP A 315 -9.83 14.90 10.17
CA ASP A 315 -10.99 14.02 10.18
C ASP A 315 -10.73 12.85 9.23
N PRO A 316 -10.56 11.61 9.75
CA PRO A 316 -10.29 10.45 8.91
C PRO A 316 -11.35 10.30 7.82
N ALA A 317 -12.64 10.52 8.13
CA ALA A 317 -13.78 10.26 7.25
C ALA A 317 -13.85 11.11 5.96
N VAL A 318 -12.91 12.05 5.75
CA VAL A 318 -12.75 12.83 4.52
C VAL A 318 -11.30 12.96 4.06
N GLN A 319 -10.36 12.31 4.77
CA GLN A 319 -8.95 12.30 4.44
C GLN A 319 -8.60 11.13 3.50
N LYS A 320 -7.37 11.10 2.99
CA LYS A 320 -6.90 9.97 2.19
C LYS A 320 -6.57 8.79 3.08
N HIS A 321 -7.03 7.60 2.70
CA HIS A 321 -6.82 6.40 3.48
C HIS A 321 -5.62 5.59 3.00
N VAL A 322 -5.31 4.51 3.72
CA VAL A 322 -4.12 3.68 3.51
C VAL A 322 -4.53 2.22 3.38
N VAL A 323 -3.99 1.51 2.38
CA VAL A 323 -3.92 0.04 2.41
C VAL A 323 -2.47 -0.41 2.57
N ILE A 324 -2.26 -1.51 3.27
CA ILE A 324 -0.90 -1.96 3.63
C ILE A 324 -0.67 -3.37 3.10
N ASP A 325 0.40 -3.58 2.34
CA ASP A 325 0.85 -4.92 1.98
C ASP A 325 1.47 -5.62 3.20
N THR A 326 0.76 -6.62 3.73
CA THR A 326 1.20 -7.47 4.84
C THR A 326 1.59 -8.89 4.39
N SER A 327 1.76 -9.10 3.08
CA SER A 327 2.08 -10.39 2.47
C SER A 327 3.27 -11.10 3.13
N ARG A 328 4.36 -10.37 3.43
CA ARG A 328 5.64 -10.95 3.85
C ARG A 328 6.35 -10.23 5.01
N ASN A 329 5.67 -9.30 5.67
CA ASN A 329 6.28 -8.38 6.64
C ASN A 329 6.27 -8.84 8.12
N GLY A 330 5.81 -10.06 8.43
CA GLY A 330 5.63 -10.52 9.82
C GLY A 330 6.91 -10.61 10.65
N GLN A 331 8.08 -10.65 10.00
CA GLN A 331 9.40 -10.67 10.66
C GLN A 331 10.16 -9.34 10.54
N GLY A 332 9.54 -8.29 9.97
CA GLY A 332 10.17 -7.01 9.64
C GLY A 332 11.16 -7.08 8.47
N PRO A 333 11.89 -5.98 8.20
CA PRO A 333 12.95 -5.95 7.19
C PRO A 333 14.11 -6.90 7.52
N TRP A 334 14.86 -7.30 6.49
CA TRP A 334 16.08 -8.08 6.67
C TRP A 334 17.31 -7.17 6.75
N THR A 335 18.04 -7.29 7.86
CA THR A 335 19.33 -6.61 8.05
C THR A 335 20.46 -7.49 7.52
N ALA A 336 20.94 -7.18 6.31
CA ALA A 336 22.10 -7.83 5.73
C ALA A 336 23.35 -7.71 6.65
N PRO A 337 24.17 -8.76 6.82
CA PRO A 337 25.39 -8.67 7.62
C PRO A 337 26.36 -7.62 7.04
N PRO A 338 26.93 -6.72 7.87
CA PRO A 338 27.77 -5.62 7.38
C PRO A 338 28.95 -6.10 6.52
N GLY A 339 29.00 -5.62 5.27
CA GLY A 339 30.07 -5.95 4.32
C GLY A 339 29.99 -7.35 3.68
N ALA A 340 28.88 -8.07 3.83
CA ALA A 340 28.70 -9.40 3.21
C ALA A 340 28.45 -9.34 1.69
N PHE A 341 27.84 -8.26 1.19
CA PHE A 341 27.40 -8.12 -0.20
C PHE A 341 27.82 -6.75 -0.78
N PRO A 342 28.20 -6.67 -2.07
CA PRO A 342 28.42 -5.40 -2.77
C PRO A 342 27.17 -4.51 -2.84
N ASP A 343 26.02 -5.11 -3.19
CA ASP A 343 24.69 -4.53 -3.05
C ASP A 343 23.84 -5.54 -2.28
N PRO A 344 23.40 -5.24 -1.04
CA PRO A 344 22.60 -6.19 -0.27
C PRO A 344 21.25 -6.59 -0.88
N GLU A 345 20.66 -5.78 -1.78
CA GLU A 345 19.32 -6.02 -2.37
C GLU A 345 18.30 -6.47 -1.29
N VAL A 346 18.18 -5.75 -0.17
CA VAL A 346 17.46 -6.23 1.04
C VAL A 346 15.97 -6.51 0.85
N TRP A 347 15.41 -6.03 -0.25
CA TRP A 347 14.02 -6.24 -0.70
C TRP A 347 13.88 -7.46 -1.63
N CYS A 348 14.96 -8.00 -2.20
CA CYS A 348 14.91 -9.11 -3.15
C CYS A 348 15.10 -10.44 -2.41
N ASN A 349 14.03 -11.24 -2.31
CA ASN A 349 13.95 -12.53 -1.63
C ASN A 349 14.76 -12.67 -0.31
N PRO A 350 14.84 -11.67 0.59
CA PRO A 350 15.59 -11.81 1.84
C PRO A 350 15.23 -13.09 2.61
N PRO A 351 16.20 -13.77 3.25
CA PRO A 351 15.94 -14.94 4.08
C PRO A 351 15.27 -14.59 5.41
N ASP A 352 14.82 -15.62 6.13
CA ASP A 352 14.21 -15.55 7.46
C ASP A 352 12.93 -14.70 7.54
N ARG A 353 12.24 -14.44 6.42
CA ARG A 353 11.00 -13.63 6.40
C ARG A 353 9.75 -14.49 6.65
N GLY A 354 8.68 -13.84 7.12
CA GLY A 354 7.43 -14.50 7.52
C GLY A 354 6.20 -13.79 7.00
N LEU A 355 5.12 -14.51 6.70
CA LEU A 355 3.82 -13.89 6.40
C LEU A 355 3.42 -12.93 7.52
N GLY A 356 2.95 -11.74 7.17
CA GLY A 356 2.41 -10.77 8.13
C GLY A 356 0.96 -11.05 8.53
N GLU A 357 0.25 -10.00 8.91
CA GLU A 357 -1.20 -10.06 9.13
C GLU A 357 -1.92 -10.61 7.89
N ARG A 358 -3.03 -11.30 8.12
CA ARG A 358 -3.84 -11.88 7.03
C ARG A 358 -4.72 -10.80 6.39
N PRO A 359 -5.08 -10.95 5.10
CA PRO A 359 -5.91 -9.97 4.42
C PRO A 359 -7.22 -9.73 5.16
N THR A 360 -7.52 -8.47 5.46
CA THR A 360 -8.72 -8.06 6.21
C THR A 360 -8.97 -6.57 6.01
N THR A 361 -10.24 -6.18 6.02
CA THR A 361 -10.70 -4.79 6.06
C THR A 361 -11.14 -4.35 7.47
N ASP A 362 -11.26 -5.29 8.42
CA ASP A 362 -11.42 -5.00 9.84
C ASP A 362 -10.02 -4.78 10.48
N THR A 363 -9.44 -3.61 10.23
CA THR A 363 -8.10 -3.23 10.71
C THR A 363 -8.13 -2.65 12.13
N GLY A 364 -9.25 -2.04 12.52
CA GLY A 364 -9.43 -1.29 13.76
C GLY A 364 -8.77 0.10 13.79
N ASP A 365 -8.14 0.56 12.71
CA ASP A 365 -7.52 1.88 12.60
C ASP A 365 -8.31 2.77 11.62
N PRO A 366 -8.70 4.01 12.00
CA PRO A 366 -9.56 4.85 11.18
C PRO A 366 -8.90 5.42 9.91
N PHE A 367 -7.60 5.24 9.70
CA PHE A 367 -6.91 5.63 8.45
C PHE A 367 -6.53 4.44 7.56
N VAL A 368 -6.76 3.21 8.00
CA VAL A 368 -6.28 2.01 7.29
C VAL A 368 -7.46 1.14 6.86
N ASP A 369 -7.78 1.19 5.58
CA ASP A 369 -8.94 0.47 5.03
C ASP A 369 -8.72 -1.05 4.99
N ALA A 370 -7.48 -1.47 4.71
CA ALA A 370 -7.16 -2.88 4.61
C ALA A 370 -5.70 -3.22 4.89
N TYR A 371 -5.50 -4.39 5.49
CA TYR A 371 -4.31 -5.20 5.28
C TYR A 371 -4.58 -6.07 4.05
N LEU A 372 -3.72 -5.98 3.05
CA LEU A 372 -3.82 -6.72 1.79
C LEU A 372 -2.57 -7.59 1.61
N TRP A 373 -2.68 -8.64 0.81
CA TRP A 373 -1.51 -9.33 0.26
C TRP A 373 -1.36 -8.86 -1.18
N ILE A 374 -0.67 -7.74 -1.37
CA ILE A 374 -0.47 -7.13 -2.69
C ILE A 374 0.54 -8.00 -3.45
N LYS A 375 1.75 -8.19 -2.92
CA LYS A 375 2.64 -9.24 -3.41
C LYS A 375 2.09 -10.62 -3.07
N VAL A 376 2.06 -11.50 -4.07
CA VAL A 376 1.65 -12.90 -3.91
C VAL A 376 2.73 -13.66 -3.11
N PRO A 377 2.45 -14.18 -1.90
CA PRO A 377 3.47 -14.87 -1.11
C PRO A 377 3.89 -16.19 -1.78
N GLY A 378 5.20 -16.40 -1.92
CA GLY A 378 5.75 -17.56 -2.63
C GLY A 378 6.09 -17.30 -4.09
N GLU A 379 5.78 -16.13 -4.66
CA GLU A 379 6.39 -15.67 -5.91
C GLU A 379 7.70 -14.94 -5.64
N SER A 380 8.75 -15.32 -6.38
CA SER A 380 10.07 -14.68 -6.31
C SER A 380 10.02 -13.19 -6.66
N ASP A 381 10.92 -12.41 -6.08
CA ASP A 381 11.19 -11.00 -6.40
C ASP A 381 12.16 -10.83 -7.57
N GLY A 382 12.95 -11.86 -7.87
CA GLY A 382 14.03 -11.78 -8.84
C GLY A 382 15.11 -12.82 -8.58
N LYS A 383 16.21 -12.69 -9.32
CA LYS A 383 17.37 -13.58 -9.17
C LYS A 383 18.28 -13.23 -7.98
N CYS A 384 18.09 -12.06 -7.39
CA CYS A 384 18.69 -11.61 -6.14
C CYS A 384 20.21 -11.89 -6.03
N TYR A 385 20.98 -11.49 -7.05
CA TYR A 385 22.42 -11.76 -7.09
C TYR A 385 23.23 -10.93 -6.08
N ARG A 386 22.62 -9.93 -5.42
CA ARG A 386 23.23 -9.07 -4.40
C ARG A 386 24.53 -8.41 -4.86
N GLY A 387 24.50 -7.85 -6.08
CA GLY A 387 25.66 -7.25 -6.74
C GLY A 387 26.80 -8.22 -7.09
N THR A 388 26.56 -9.55 -7.08
CA THR A 388 27.54 -10.56 -7.52
C THR A 388 27.33 -10.97 -8.99
N GLY A 389 28.20 -11.84 -9.51
CA GLY A 389 28.07 -12.37 -10.87
C GLY A 389 27.04 -13.50 -11.03
N GLY A 390 26.31 -13.87 -9.97
CA GLY A 390 25.39 -15.01 -9.97
C GLY A 390 26.09 -16.38 -10.17
N PRO A 391 25.33 -17.46 -10.48
CA PRO A 391 23.87 -17.51 -10.58
C PRO A 391 23.16 -17.72 -9.22
N LEU A 392 23.91 -17.84 -8.12
CA LEU A 392 23.34 -18.05 -6.78
C LEU A 392 23.03 -16.71 -6.09
N ASP A 393 21.93 -16.62 -5.34
CA ASP A 393 21.80 -15.64 -4.27
C ASP A 393 22.82 -16.04 -3.16
N PRO A 394 23.83 -15.20 -2.85
CA PRO A 394 24.81 -15.51 -1.82
C PRO A 394 24.24 -15.54 -0.39
N ALA A 395 23.04 -15.02 -0.14
CA ALA A 395 22.35 -15.11 1.16
C ALA A 395 21.59 -16.44 1.34
N ARG A 396 21.03 -17.01 0.26
CA ARG A 396 20.30 -18.31 0.30
C ARG A 396 21.15 -19.51 -0.12
N GLY A 397 22.21 -19.30 -0.89
CA GLY A 397 23.10 -20.36 -1.39
C GLY A 397 22.50 -21.21 -2.52
N ILE A 398 21.41 -20.75 -3.14
CA ILE A 398 20.70 -21.39 -4.25
C ILE A 398 20.48 -20.38 -5.38
N GLU A 399 20.13 -20.84 -6.58
CA GLU A 399 19.65 -19.97 -7.65
C GLU A 399 18.15 -19.72 -7.45
N ASP A 400 17.79 -18.49 -7.10
CA ASP A 400 16.41 -18.08 -6.92
C ASP A 400 15.63 -18.15 -8.25
N PRO A 401 14.29 -18.30 -8.25
CA PRO A 401 13.47 -18.21 -9.46
C PRO A 401 13.47 -16.77 -10.02
N ALA A 402 13.16 -16.59 -11.31
CA ALA A 402 12.93 -15.25 -11.85
C ALA A 402 11.70 -14.57 -11.20
N ALA A 403 11.60 -13.25 -11.27
CA ALA A 403 10.49 -12.49 -10.69
C ALA A 403 9.12 -13.05 -11.13
N GLY A 404 8.18 -13.16 -10.19
CA GLY A 404 6.85 -13.75 -10.41
C GLY A 404 6.81 -15.28 -10.53
N GLN A 405 7.96 -15.97 -10.62
CA GLN A 405 7.98 -17.44 -10.65
C GLN A 405 7.87 -18.02 -9.23
N TRP A 406 7.21 -19.18 -9.12
CA TRP A 406 6.99 -19.84 -7.83
C TRP A 406 8.29 -20.30 -7.17
N PHE A 407 8.46 -19.94 -5.90
CA PHE A 407 9.63 -20.20 -5.07
C PHE A 407 9.25 -21.06 -3.85
N VAL A 408 9.52 -22.37 -3.95
CA VAL A 408 9.12 -23.37 -2.94
C VAL A 408 9.74 -23.08 -1.57
N GLU A 409 11.03 -22.74 -1.54
CA GLU A 409 11.78 -22.45 -0.33
C GLU A 409 11.25 -21.21 0.39
N GLN A 410 11.03 -20.11 -0.35
CA GLN A 410 10.42 -18.89 0.20
C GLN A 410 8.98 -19.14 0.69
N ALA A 411 8.15 -19.86 -0.08
CA ALA A 411 6.77 -20.16 0.32
C ALA A 411 6.72 -20.93 1.66
N ALA A 412 7.58 -21.95 1.82
CA ALA A 412 7.68 -22.73 3.04
C ALA A 412 8.23 -21.91 4.22
N GLU A 413 9.24 -21.05 3.98
CA GLU A 413 9.84 -20.14 4.96
C GLU A 413 8.83 -19.11 5.49
N LEU A 414 8.14 -18.40 4.59
CA LEU A 414 7.11 -17.43 4.91
C LEU A 414 6.01 -18.04 5.80
N LEU A 415 5.57 -19.26 5.45
CA LEU A 415 4.58 -20.02 6.21
C LEU A 415 5.09 -20.50 7.59
N ALA A 416 6.38 -20.84 7.69
CA ALA A 416 7.00 -21.30 8.94
C ALA A 416 7.23 -20.15 9.93
N LEU A 417 7.59 -18.97 9.43
CA LEU A 417 7.96 -17.79 10.21
C LEU A 417 6.82 -16.75 10.32
N ALA A 418 5.60 -17.10 9.93
CA ALA A 418 4.44 -16.21 9.96
C ALA A 418 4.20 -15.56 11.35
N VAL A 419 3.93 -14.25 11.36
CA VAL A 419 3.50 -13.48 12.53
C VAL A 419 2.28 -12.63 12.11
N PRO A 420 1.10 -12.83 12.71
CA PRO A 420 0.80 -13.81 13.76
C PRO A 420 0.97 -15.25 13.25
N PRO A 421 1.38 -16.18 14.15
CA PRO A 421 1.56 -17.57 13.79
C PRO A 421 0.25 -18.19 13.33
N ARG A 422 0.34 -19.16 12.41
CA ARG A 422 -0.81 -19.96 11.95
C ARG A 422 -1.61 -20.43 13.16
N ARG A 423 -2.88 -19.99 13.28
CA ARG A 423 -3.81 -20.61 14.23
C ARG A 423 -3.95 -22.08 13.81
N ALA A 424 -3.46 -22.99 14.63
CA ALA A 424 -3.75 -24.40 14.46
C ALA A 424 -5.29 -24.58 14.45
N PRO A 425 -5.86 -25.37 13.54
CA PRO A 425 -7.31 -25.61 13.54
C PRO A 425 -7.76 -26.12 14.91
N ASP A 426 -8.77 -25.49 15.52
CA ASP A 426 -9.31 -25.99 16.78
C ASP A 426 -10.12 -27.28 16.53
N LEU A 427 -9.41 -28.40 16.57
CA LEU A 427 -9.98 -29.73 16.44
C LEU A 427 -10.86 -30.15 17.63
N ARG A 428 -11.08 -29.28 18.64
CA ARG A 428 -11.95 -29.57 19.80
C ARG A 428 -13.37 -29.02 19.65
N GLY A 429 -13.68 -28.30 18.56
CA GLY A 429 -14.96 -27.60 18.39
C GLY A 429 -16.12 -28.36 17.70
N ARG A 430 -15.89 -29.50 17.02
CA ARG A 430 -16.92 -30.16 16.18
C ARG A 430 -17.16 -31.65 16.50
N VAL A 431 -17.58 -31.92 17.74
CA VAL A 431 -18.45 -33.08 18.00
C VAL A 431 -19.88 -32.56 18.15
N HIS A 432 -20.64 -32.54 17.04
CA HIS A 432 -22.09 -32.40 17.12
C HIS A 432 -22.65 -33.60 17.91
N ARG A 433 -23.07 -33.37 19.15
CA ARG A 433 -23.99 -34.30 19.81
C ARG A 433 -25.32 -34.26 19.06
N PRO A 434 -25.94 -35.41 18.76
CA PRO A 434 -27.29 -35.45 18.23
C PRO A 434 -28.23 -34.68 19.17
N ARG A 435 -29.16 -33.90 18.59
CA ARG A 435 -30.26 -33.30 19.36
C ARG A 435 -31.27 -34.40 19.67
N ASP A 436 -31.40 -34.74 20.95
CA ASP A 436 -32.49 -35.59 21.42
C ASP A 436 -33.84 -34.88 21.18
N VAL A 437 -34.65 -35.45 20.28
CA VAL A 437 -36.04 -35.01 20.06
C VAL A 437 -36.92 -35.76 21.05
N ALA A 438 -37.18 -35.15 22.20
CA ALA A 438 -38.20 -35.58 23.16
C ALA A 438 -39.37 -34.59 23.13
N GLY A 439 -40.57 -35.10 22.84
CA GLY A 439 -41.75 -34.28 22.55
C GLY A 439 -42.37 -33.57 23.76
N GLN A 440 -43.14 -32.51 23.47
CA GLN A 440 -44.08 -31.92 24.43
C GLN A 440 -45.37 -32.74 24.48
N GLU A 441 -45.74 -33.24 25.66
CA GLU A 441 -47.14 -33.46 26.05
C GLU A 441 -47.23 -33.74 27.58
N GLY A 442 -48.38 -33.49 28.21
CA GLY A 442 -48.72 -34.13 29.51
C GLY A 442 -48.56 -33.33 30.82
N GLN A 443 -49.37 -32.28 30.99
CA GLN A 443 -50.18 -31.97 32.19
C GLN A 443 -49.64 -32.14 33.64
N ARG A 444 -49.71 -31.00 34.39
CA ARG A 444 -50.01 -30.79 35.83
C ARG A 444 -50.18 -32.02 36.75
N LEU A 445 -49.53 -31.98 37.94
CA LEU A 445 -50.18 -32.23 39.27
C LEU A 445 -49.28 -31.79 40.46
N HIS A 446 -49.83 -31.86 41.68
CA HIS A 446 -49.47 -31.10 42.90
C HIS A 446 -48.07 -31.26 43.57
N ARG A 447 -47.65 -30.15 44.21
CA ARG A 447 -46.79 -29.94 45.42
C ARG A 447 -47.04 -30.91 46.61
N PRO A 448 -46.30 -30.88 47.77
CA PRO A 448 -45.02 -30.19 48.14
C PRO A 448 -44.03 -30.98 49.07
N GLY A 449 -42.86 -30.38 49.41
CA GLY A 449 -42.05 -30.69 50.61
C GLY A 449 -40.58 -30.23 50.49
N ARG A 450 -40.07 -29.18 51.19
CA ARG A 450 -39.45 -29.17 52.55
C ARG A 450 -38.43 -30.30 52.80
N ALA A 451 -37.25 -30.10 53.40
CA ALA A 451 -36.43 -28.92 53.77
C ALA A 451 -35.00 -29.43 54.18
N PRO A 452 -33.95 -28.58 54.27
CA PRO A 452 -32.55 -29.03 54.45
C PRO A 452 -32.06 -29.01 55.92
N GLN A 453 -30.91 -29.65 56.22
CA GLN A 453 -29.95 -29.32 57.30
C GLN A 453 -28.70 -30.26 57.27
N HIS A 454 -27.45 -29.75 57.27
CA HIS A 454 -26.50 -29.66 58.41
C HIS A 454 -25.86 -31.02 58.86
N ARG A 455 -24.60 -31.16 59.31
CA ARG A 455 -23.45 -30.25 59.61
C ARG A 455 -22.17 -31.05 59.96
N HIS A 456 -21.03 -30.34 60.09
CA HIS A 456 -19.76 -30.70 60.82
C HIS A 456 -18.80 -31.75 60.19
N GLY A 457 -17.47 -31.65 60.34
CA GLY A 457 -16.64 -30.53 60.86
C GLY A 457 -15.19 -30.90 61.26
N ALA A 458 -14.29 -29.90 61.27
CA ALA A 458 -12.90 -29.89 61.84
C ALA A 458 -11.85 -30.86 61.20
N ALA A 459 -10.52 -30.74 61.37
CA ALA A 459 -9.67 -29.89 62.22
C ALA A 459 -8.27 -29.55 61.58
N ARG A 460 -7.47 -28.72 62.28
CA ARG A 460 -6.12 -28.19 61.90
C ARG A 460 -4.93 -29.14 62.21
N ARG A 461 -3.77 -28.95 61.52
CA ARG A 461 -2.41 -28.58 62.05
C ARG A 461 -1.32 -28.75 60.94
N VAL A 462 -0.44 -27.79 60.59
CA VAL A 462 0.73 -27.11 61.24
C VAL A 462 2.11 -27.70 60.86
N GLY A 463 3.07 -26.84 60.47
CA GLY A 463 4.50 -27.13 60.21
C GLY A 463 4.92 -26.73 58.77
N ALA A 464 5.69 -25.68 58.43
CA ALA A 464 6.74 -24.85 59.06
C ALA A 464 8.19 -25.41 58.98
N ALA A 465 9.00 -24.87 58.05
CA ALA A 465 10.43 -24.56 58.23
C ALA A 465 11.01 -23.77 57.02
N LEU A 466 11.92 -22.84 57.28
CA LEU A 466 12.76 -22.07 56.35
C LEU A 466 14.24 -22.37 56.70
N ASP A 467 15.19 -22.27 55.74
CA ASP A 467 16.41 -21.44 55.89
C ASP A 467 17.21 -21.32 54.56
N PRO A 468 17.95 -20.22 54.27
CA PRO A 468 18.80 -20.07 53.09
C PRO A 468 20.30 -19.81 53.42
N ARG A 469 21.07 -19.41 52.38
CA ARG A 469 22.41 -18.76 52.38
C ARG A 469 23.66 -19.65 52.38
N ARG A 470 24.59 -19.33 51.46
CA ARG A 470 26.01 -18.94 51.74
C ARG A 470 26.76 -18.55 50.45
N GLY A 471 27.39 -17.37 50.46
CA GLY A 471 28.69 -17.12 49.80
C GLY A 471 29.77 -17.01 50.90
N PRO A 472 30.85 -16.23 50.76
CA PRO A 472 31.51 -15.67 49.56
C PRO A 472 33.04 -15.93 49.55
N ALA A 473 33.79 -15.45 48.55
CA ALA A 473 35.24 -15.16 48.66
C ALA A 473 35.77 -14.30 47.50
N ALA A 474 36.86 -13.54 47.72
CA ALA A 474 37.52 -12.69 46.71
C ALA A 474 39.05 -12.70 46.90
N HIS A 475 39.85 -12.51 45.82
CA HIS A 475 41.15 -11.80 45.90
C HIS A 475 41.83 -11.48 44.54
N ARG A 476 42.07 -10.18 44.31
CA ARG A 476 43.31 -9.50 43.82
C ARG A 476 44.27 -10.19 42.78
N ARG A 477 44.51 -9.50 41.63
CA ARG A 477 45.66 -8.57 41.31
C ARG A 477 46.44 -8.78 39.97
N VAL A 478 46.75 -7.63 39.33
CA VAL A 478 47.87 -7.31 38.38
C VAL A 478 47.81 -7.82 36.92
N GLY A 479 47.98 -6.88 35.97
CA GLY A 479 48.27 -7.08 34.53
C GLY A 479 48.35 -5.72 33.81
N ARG A 480 49.16 -5.55 32.74
CA ARG A 480 49.52 -4.23 32.15
C ARG A 480 49.66 -4.27 30.62
N ALA A 481 49.38 -3.14 29.96
CA ALA A 481 49.65 -2.81 28.54
C ALA A 481 48.80 -3.54 27.47
N GLY A 482 48.59 -2.99 26.26
CA GLY A 482 49.22 -1.80 25.64
C GLY A 482 48.37 -1.06 24.60
N ARG A 483 49.00 -0.10 23.91
CA ARG A 483 48.39 0.87 22.97
C ARG A 483 48.15 0.30 21.57
N ALA A 484 47.17 0.87 20.85
CA ALA A 484 47.26 1.09 19.41
C ALA A 484 46.96 2.57 19.08
N ARG A 485 47.77 3.16 18.19
CA ARG A 485 47.54 4.45 17.52
C ARG A 485 48.28 4.41 16.19
N ARG A 486 47.55 4.30 15.09
CA ARG A 486 47.61 5.14 13.89
C ARG A 486 46.62 4.63 12.86
#